data_AF-A0A2N5ZRL5-F1
#
_entry.id   AF-A0A2N5ZRL5-F1
#
_cell.length_a   1.000
_cell.length_b   1.000
_cell.length_c   1.000
_cell.angle_alpha   90.00
_cell.angle_beta   90.00
_cell.angle_gamma   90.00
#
_symmetry.space_group_name_H-M   'P 1'
#
loop_
_entity.id
_entity.type
_entity.pdbx_description
1 polymer ?
#
loop_
_entity_poly.entity_id
_entity_poly.type
_entity_poly.pdbx_seq_one_letter_code
_entity_poly.pdbx_strand_id
1 'polypeptide(L)'
;FYGTFNSSSDYNASDINDTPSGGGSNNLVSRTFTFIDEDNNDFRLAETDTGAIGQGVNLYVDQYINITSDIDGANRPVSTSTVSWDIGADQTARKIYRSVGPSNTSALADYAGEGVMTLTATSATFASGLPNKVGVGDVIQYDTDNTGGVDSLAFIQSRASSTEYAIRDKNGENITVASTSITSWEIYRAYTSLSNAEAGTENTGLDNSLEAFELYAGGRDIKTNNEQWNIVAYADAADSDGATINGWDTGAQNFIKIYTPVNSTEVGLSQRHNGLWNKGAYRIDHTTSGGWDRIVFIYEDYTVVDGLQIGITYGDSNVFAIDVNTDVKNVTISNSIVKGNSTANDLIGYGINSPREASKIFNNIVYGFRDSNSANGECIRSGYTSSNKSYTFNNTVYDCYIGYKLNGSSASNVLKNNISQNSVDGYNGTLDSQSDNNISDISQTDADDVNNNFDGYKTVRFADLLNKDFHLSSIDRTAKNAGTSSVSSVVSTDIDGHTYDATGEGWDIGADEAANAVFYSI
;
A
#
# COMPACT_ATOMS: atom_id res chain seq x y z
N PHE A 1 7.41 -20.13 32.47
CA PHE A 1 7.26 -19.39 33.73
C PHE A 1 7.81 -20.20 34.90
N TYR A 2 8.65 -19.61 35.77
CA TYR A 2 9.22 -20.32 36.93
C TYR A 2 8.88 -19.61 38.23
N GLY A 3 8.16 -20.29 39.13
CA GLY A 3 7.78 -19.77 40.44
C GLY A 3 6.32 -20.08 40.83
N THR A 4 5.93 -19.60 42.01
CA THR A 4 4.54 -19.63 42.50
C THR A 4 3.88 -18.31 42.16
N PHE A 5 2.79 -18.34 41.39
CA PHE A 5 2.09 -17.15 40.95
C PHE A 5 0.80 -16.94 41.74
N ASN A 6 0.32 -15.69 41.77
CA ASN A 6 -0.99 -15.38 42.34
C ASN A 6 -2.09 -15.94 41.42
N SER A 7 -3.22 -16.36 41.98
CA SER A 7 -4.36 -16.82 41.17
C SER A 7 -4.93 -15.77 40.21
N SER A 8 -4.68 -14.49 40.46
CA SER A 8 -5.03 -13.39 39.57
C SER A 8 -4.04 -13.18 38.42
N SER A 9 -2.93 -13.94 38.35
CA SER A 9 -1.99 -13.87 37.22
C SER A 9 -2.62 -14.50 35.98
N ASP A 10 -3.11 -13.68 35.06
CA ASP A 10 -3.92 -14.09 33.91
C ASP A 10 -3.47 -13.35 32.63
N TYR A 11 -3.93 -13.79 31.45
CA TYR A 11 -3.60 -13.21 30.14
C TYR A 11 -2.09 -13.15 29.82
N ASN A 12 -1.34 -14.18 30.23
CA ASN A 12 0.07 -14.35 29.87
C ASN A 12 0.19 -15.32 28.70
N ALA A 13 1.19 -15.15 27.85
CA ALA A 13 1.42 -16.04 26.70
C ALA A 13 2.82 -16.65 26.70
N SER A 14 2.94 -17.88 26.20
CA SER A 14 4.22 -18.53 25.93
C SER A 14 4.19 -19.32 24.61
N ASP A 15 5.37 -19.49 24.05
CA ASP A 15 5.63 -20.24 22.82
C ASP A 15 5.66 -21.76 23.04
N ILE A 16 5.81 -22.17 24.28
CA ILE A 16 5.82 -23.57 24.72
C ILE A 16 4.59 -23.91 25.55
N ASN A 17 4.43 -25.17 25.95
CA ASN A 17 3.35 -25.58 26.85
C ASN A 17 3.65 -25.20 28.32
N ASP A 18 3.66 -23.90 28.61
CA ASP A 18 4.04 -23.36 29.91
C ASP A 18 3.15 -22.16 30.31
N THR A 19 2.64 -22.15 31.53
CA THR A 19 1.75 -21.11 32.06
C THR A 19 2.16 -20.75 33.48
N PRO A 20 1.88 -19.53 33.99
CA PRO A 20 2.03 -19.22 35.40
C PRO A 20 1.29 -20.25 36.27
N SER A 21 2.03 -21.05 37.04
CA SER A 21 1.44 -22.12 37.85
C SER A 21 0.49 -21.55 38.91
N GLY A 22 -0.77 -22.01 38.88
CA GLY A 22 -1.84 -21.50 39.75
C GLY A 22 -2.48 -20.19 39.28
N GLY A 23 -2.13 -19.67 38.09
CA GLY A 23 -2.74 -18.47 37.50
C GLY A 23 -4.15 -18.66 36.93
N GLY A 24 -4.67 -17.61 36.30
CA GLY A 24 -5.99 -17.54 35.67
C GLY A 24 -6.14 -18.42 34.43
N SER A 25 -7.37 -18.50 33.91
CA SER A 25 -7.75 -19.42 32.82
C SER A 25 -7.52 -18.87 31.41
N ASN A 26 -7.17 -17.59 31.26
CA ASN A 26 -7.00 -16.94 29.96
C ASN A 26 -5.54 -16.90 29.51
N ASN A 27 -4.65 -17.59 30.23
CA ASN A 27 -3.27 -17.78 29.79
C ASN A 27 -3.20 -18.60 28.49
N LEU A 28 -2.34 -18.19 27.59
CA LEU A 28 -2.14 -18.79 26.28
C LEU A 28 -0.82 -19.55 26.25
N VAL A 29 -0.86 -20.78 25.76
CA VAL A 29 0.32 -21.66 25.67
C VAL A 29 0.51 -22.14 24.24
N SER A 30 1.74 -22.52 23.90
CA SER A 30 2.10 -23.05 22.57
C SER A 30 1.71 -22.10 21.44
N ARG A 31 1.91 -20.80 21.64
CA ARG A 31 1.65 -19.76 20.64
C ARG A 31 2.87 -19.57 19.73
N THR A 32 2.65 -18.99 18.56
CA THR A 32 3.73 -18.50 17.71
C THR A 32 3.70 -17.00 17.75
N PHE A 33 4.86 -16.39 18.04
CA PHE A 33 5.03 -14.94 18.03
C PHE A 33 5.87 -14.54 16.83
N THR A 34 5.46 -13.49 16.13
CA THR A 34 6.21 -12.93 15.00
C THR A 34 6.57 -11.48 15.30
N PHE A 35 7.84 -11.13 15.11
CA PHE A 35 8.36 -9.80 15.35
C PHE A 35 8.81 -9.12 14.05
N ILE A 36 8.95 -7.80 14.07
CA ILE A 36 9.32 -7.00 12.89
C ILE A 36 10.68 -7.45 12.31
N ASP A 37 11.70 -7.60 13.17
CA ASP A 37 13.04 -8.01 12.74
C ASP A 37 13.83 -8.60 13.92
N GLU A 38 13.58 -9.88 14.23
CA GLU A 38 14.23 -10.59 15.32
C GLU A 38 15.77 -10.66 15.14
N ASP A 39 16.25 -10.84 13.91
CA ASP A 39 17.68 -10.96 13.61
C ASP A 39 18.46 -9.68 13.95
N ASN A 40 17.79 -8.52 13.84
CA ASN A 40 18.35 -7.22 14.24
C ASN A 40 17.87 -6.73 15.62
N ASN A 41 17.22 -7.59 16.41
CA ASN A 41 16.70 -7.33 17.75
C ASN A 41 15.55 -6.29 17.82
N ASP A 42 14.76 -6.17 16.74
CA ASP A 42 13.49 -5.44 16.75
C ASP A 42 12.35 -6.40 17.11
N PHE A 43 12.07 -6.47 18.42
CA PHE A 43 11.05 -7.33 19.01
C PHE A 43 9.66 -6.68 19.12
N ARG A 44 9.39 -5.61 18.37
CA ARG A 44 8.03 -5.10 18.20
C ARG A 44 7.20 -6.13 17.43
N LEU A 45 5.90 -6.21 17.71
CA LEU A 45 5.04 -7.21 17.09
C LEU A 45 4.93 -6.93 15.60
N ALA A 46 5.12 -7.98 14.78
CA ALA A 46 4.79 -7.89 13.37
C ALA A 46 3.26 -7.82 13.21
N GLU A 47 2.77 -7.07 12.22
CA GLU A 47 1.34 -6.96 11.94
C GLU A 47 0.66 -8.30 11.58
N THR A 48 1.44 -9.34 11.28
CA THR A 48 0.97 -10.70 10.98
C THR A 48 0.89 -11.59 12.21
N ASP A 49 1.29 -11.10 13.38
CA ASP A 49 1.27 -11.88 14.60
C ASP A 49 -0.17 -12.24 15.01
N THR A 50 -0.40 -13.53 15.32
CA THR A 50 -1.70 -14.03 15.80
C THR A 50 -1.63 -14.56 17.23
N GLY A 51 -0.42 -14.62 17.80
CA GLY A 51 -0.18 -15.18 19.12
C GLY A 51 -0.41 -14.18 20.26
N ALA A 52 -0.14 -12.91 20.01
CA ALA A 52 -0.19 -11.81 20.96
C ALA A 52 -1.23 -10.74 20.59
N ILE A 53 -1.41 -10.44 19.30
CA ILE A 53 -2.33 -9.37 18.86
C ILE A 53 -3.77 -9.65 19.30
N GLY A 54 -4.36 -8.68 20.01
CA GLY A 54 -5.74 -8.74 20.51
C GLY A 54 -6.00 -9.87 21.51
N GLN A 55 -4.98 -10.46 22.12
CA GLN A 55 -5.12 -11.59 23.06
C GLN A 55 -5.05 -11.17 24.54
N GLY A 56 -4.74 -9.91 24.82
CA GLY A 56 -4.49 -9.40 26.16
C GLY A 56 -5.75 -8.89 26.86
N VAL A 57 -5.52 -8.33 28.04
CA VAL A 57 -6.54 -7.69 28.88
C VAL A 57 -6.32 -6.17 28.90
N ASN A 58 -7.42 -5.41 28.87
CA ASN A 58 -7.37 -3.97 28.96
C ASN A 58 -7.11 -3.52 30.41
N LEU A 59 -5.95 -2.88 30.65
CA LEU A 59 -5.54 -2.40 31.97
C LEU A 59 -5.68 -0.88 32.13
N TYR A 60 -6.38 -0.20 31.22
CA TYR A 60 -6.42 1.27 31.16
C TYR A 60 -6.91 1.94 32.46
N VAL A 61 -7.86 1.31 33.15
CA VAL A 61 -8.43 1.78 34.43
C VAL A 61 -8.07 0.89 35.61
N ASP A 62 -7.08 0.00 35.46
CA ASP A 62 -6.65 -0.84 36.58
C ASP A 62 -6.13 0.03 37.74
N GLN A 63 -6.54 -0.26 38.97
CA GLN A 63 -6.24 0.59 40.13
C GLN A 63 -4.77 0.57 40.58
N TYR A 64 -3.97 -0.41 40.14
CA TYR A 64 -2.58 -0.61 40.57
C TYR A 64 -1.58 -0.55 39.42
N ILE A 65 -1.99 -0.94 38.22
CA ILE A 65 -1.12 -1.06 37.04
C ILE A 65 -1.71 -0.36 35.81
N ASN A 66 -2.37 0.79 36.01
CA ASN A 66 -2.88 1.57 34.89
C ASN A 66 -1.73 1.98 33.96
N ILE A 67 -1.84 1.58 32.70
CA ILE A 67 -0.98 2.05 31.61
C ILE A 67 -1.85 2.50 30.45
N THR A 68 -1.42 3.54 29.74
CA THR A 68 -2.20 4.17 28.67
C THR A 68 -1.46 4.20 27.34
N SER A 69 -0.14 4.01 27.37
CA SER A 69 0.71 3.84 26.20
C SER A 69 1.59 2.61 26.36
N ASP A 70 2.19 2.19 25.27
CA ASP A 70 3.14 1.08 25.20
C ASP A 70 4.61 1.56 25.27
N ILE A 71 5.56 0.72 24.85
CA ILE A 71 7.00 0.98 24.96
C ILE A 71 7.52 2.06 24.00
N ASP A 72 6.91 2.23 22.83
CA ASP A 72 7.32 3.25 21.84
C ASP A 72 6.42 4.49 21.86
N GLY A 73 5.40 4.48 22.74
CA GLY A 73 4.53 5.60 23.04
C GLY A 73 3.21 5.56 22.28
N ALA A 74 2.91 4.46 21.57
CA ALA A 74 1.63 4.23 20.95
C ALA A 74 0.54 4.06 22.01
N ASN A 75 -0.63 4.67 21.76
CA ASN A 75 -1.74 4.59 22.69
C ASN A 75 -2.34 3.18 22.72
N ARG A 76 -2.64 2.70 23.92
CA ARG A 76 -3.34 1.43 24.11
C ARG A 76 -4.85 1.63 24.05
N PRO A 77 -5.63 0.58 23.67
CA PRO A 77 -7.09 0.66 23.67
C PRO A 77 -7.65 1.20 24.99
N VAL A 78 -8.48 2.24 24.89
CA VAL A 78 -9.11 2.91 26.06
C VAL A 78 -10.10 1.99 26.77
N SER A 79 -10.57 2.34 27.96
CA SER A 79 -11.46 1.49 28.77
C SER A 79 -12.80 1.13 28.11
N THR A 80 -13.26 1.94 27.15
CA THR A 80 -14.49 1.68 26.37
C THR A 80 -14.23 0.94 25.07
N SER A 81 -12.98 0.63 24.75
CA SER A 81 -12.65 -0.17 23.56
C SER A 81 -13.13 -1.60 23.75
N THR A 82 -13.66 -2.15 22.66
CA THR A 82 -14.10 -3.55 22.56
C THR A 82 -13.00 -4.45 22.01
N VAL A 83 -11.92 -3.86 21.49
CA VAL A 83 -10.72 -4.56 21.06
C VAL A 83 -9.81 -4.76 22.27
N SER A 84 -9.39 -6.01 22.44
CA SER A 84 -8.42 -6.39 23.47
C SER A 84 -7.04 -5.81 23.17
N TRP A 85 -6.23 -5.65 24.22
CA TRP A 85 -4.83 -5.26 24.08
C TRP A 85 -3.99 -6.36 23.43
N ASP A 86 -2.85 -5.97 22.89
CA ASP A 86 -1.83 -6.92 22.50
C ASP A 86 -1.04 -7.38 23.75
N ILE A 87 -0.73 -8.67 23.81
CA ILE A 87 0.10 -9.22 24.90
C ILE A 87 1.56 -8.81 24.67
N GLY A 88 2.15 -8.11 25.63
CA GLY A 88 3.55 -7.70 25.59
C GLY A 88 3.73 -6.20 25.74
N ALA A 89 4.95 -5.73 25.50
CA ALA A 89 5.32 -4.33 25.70
C ALA A 89 4.85 -3.40 24.56
N ASP A 90 4.49 -3.95 23.42
CA ASP A 90 4.13 -3.27 22.18
C ASP A 90 2.62 -3.37 21.93
N GLN A 91 2.03 -2.37 21.28
CA GLN A 91 0.65 -2.35 20.83
C GLN A 91 0.61 -1.95 19.35
N THR A 92 0.19 -2.89 18.51
CA THR A 92 0.03 -2.65 17.08
C THR A 92 -1.08 -1.65 16.80
N ALA A 93 -0.90 -0.87 15.74
CA ALA A 93 -1.89 0.10 15.28
C ALA A 93 -3.17 -0.60 14.81
N ARG A 94 -4.32 -0.05 15.20
CA ARG A 94 -5.62 -0.54 14.76
C ARG A 94 -5.84 -0.19 13.30
N LYS A 95 -6.04 -1.20 12.46
CA LYS A 95 -6.23 -1.02 11.03
C LYS A 95 -7.66 -0.59 10.71
N ILE A 96 -7.79 0.56 10.04
CA ILE A 96 -9.04 1.07 9.48
C ILE A 96 -8.99 0.89 7.96
N TYR A 97 -9.95 0.14 7.41
CA TYR A 97 -10.05 -0.08 5.96
C TYR A 97 -11.24 0.65 5.37
N ARG A 98 -11.03 1.31 4.23
CA ARG A 98 -12.08 1.96 3.43
C ARG A 98 -11.88 1.70 1.95
N SER A 99 -12.92 1.19 1.29
CA SER A 99 -12.91 0.93 -0.15
C SER A 99 -13.24 2.18 -0.95
N VAL A 100 -12.56 2.33 -2.09
CA VAL A 100 -12.83 3.32 -3.12
C VAL A 100 -13.19 2.58 -4.39
N GLY A 101 -14.38 2.83 -4.93
CA GLY A 101 -14.80 2.33 -6.23
C GLY A 101 -15.27 3.48 -7.11
N PRO A 102 -14.47 3.93 -8.09
CA PRO A 102 -14.78 5.11 -8.87
C PRO A 102 -16.19 5.11 -9.44
N SER A 103 -16.96 6.17 -9.16
CA SER A 103 -18.36 6.36 -9.62
C SER A 103 -19.37 5.27 -9.22
N ASN A 104 -19.03 4.32 -8.36
CA ASN A 104 -19.90 3.19 -8.05
C ASN A 104 -20.80 3.46 -6.84
N THR A 105 -22.05 3.81 -7.09
CA THR A 105 -23.09 3.99 -6.07
C THR A 105 -24.05 2.79 -5.94
N SER A 106 -23.81 1.70 -6.67
CA SER A 106 -24.68 0.52 -6.66
C SER A 106 -24.21 -0.52 -5.65
N ALA A 107 -25.15 -1.26 -5.08
CA ALA A 107 -24.84 -2.41 -4.24
C ALA A 107 -23.98 -3.43 -5.01
N LEU A 108 -22.94 -3.95 -4.36
CA LEU A 108 -22.07 -5.01 -4.83
C LEU A 108 -22.70 -6.40 -4.66
N ALA A 109 -23.49 -6.57 -3.59
CA ALA A 109 -24.22 -7.78 -3.21
C ALA A 109 -25.37 -7.41 -2.26
N ASP A 110 -26.39 -8.26 -2.16
CA ASP A 110 -27.57 -8.02 -1.32
C ASP A 110 -28.23 -9.30 -0.80
N TYR A 111 -29.18 -9.17 0.12
CA TYR A 111 -29.92 -10.32 0.62
C TYR A 111 -30.65 -11.12 -0.48
N ALA A 112 -31.16 -10.46 -1.53
CA ALA A 112 -31.97 -11.12 -2.55
C ALA A 112 -31.11 -12.04 -3.43
N GLY A 113 -29.85 -11.69 -3.68
CA GLY A 113 -28.88 -12.49 -4.42
C GLY A 113 -28.23 -13.59 -3.60
N GLU A 114 -27.80 -13.28 -2.37
CA GLU A 114 -26.89 -14.15 -1.63
C GLU A 114 -27.51 -14.78 -0.37
N GLY A 115 -28.68 -14.32 0.05
CA GLY A 115 -29.47 -14.87 1.16
C GLY A 115 -29.04 -14.36 2.54
N VAL A 116 -29.28 -15.19 3.56
CA VAL A 116 -29.07 -14.80 4.96
C VAL A 116 -27.59 -14.51 5.24
N MET A 117 -27.32 -13.40 5.93
CA MET A 117 -26.02 -13.12 6.55
C MET A 117 -26.08 -13.47 8.04
N THR A 118 -25.10 -14.23 8.51
CA THR A 118 -24.93 -14.59 9.93
C THR A 118 -23.81 -13.75 10.55
N LEU A 119 -24.07 -13.08 11.67
CA LEU A 119 -23.13 -12.17 12.31
C LEU A 119 -22.61 -12.71 13.65
N THR A 120 -21.33 -12.45 13.89
CA THR A 120 -20.72 -12.38 15.23
C THR A 120 -20.15 -10.98 15.45
N ALA A 121 -19.61 -10.70 16.63
CA ALA A 121 -18.99 -9.41 16.92
C ALA A 121 -17.79 -9.07 16.00
N THR A 122 -17.22 -10.08 15.34
CA THR A 122 -15.99 -9.95 14.55
C THR A 122 -16.07 -10.57 13.15
N SER A 123 -17.17 -11.23 12.79
CA SER A 123 -17.30 -11.93 11.52
C SER A 123 -18.70 -11.86 10.91
N ALA A 124 -18.75 -11.91 9.59
CA ALA A 124 -19.95 -12.09 8.78
C ALA A 124 -19.82 -13.35 7.92
N THR A 125 -20.87 -14.19 7.91
CA THR A 125 -20.97 -15.39 7.08
C THR A 125 -22.20 -15.32 6.19
N PHE A 126 -22.02 -15.45 4.88
CA PHE A 126 -23.08 -15.35 3.88
C PHE A 126 -23.53 -16.74 3.43
N ALA A 127 -24.84 -16.91 3.21
CA ALA A 127 -25.41 -18.20 2.77
C ALA A 127 -24.92 -18.64 1.38
N SER A 128 -24.55 -17.68 0.53
CA SER A 128 -23.96 -17.90 -0.79
C SER A 128 -22.65 -17.12 -0.94
N GLY A 129 -21.80 -17.54 -1.87
CA GLY A 129 -20.54 -16.86 -2.15
C GLY A 129 -20.75 -15.47 -2.72
N LEU A 130 -20.14 -14.46 -2.10
CA LEU A 130 -20.14 -13.08 -2.59
C LEU A 130 -19.33 -12.94 -3.89
N PRO A 131 -19.63 -11.93 -4.72
CA PRO A 131 -18.85 -11.63 -5.93
C PRO A 131 -17.36 -11.41 -5.62
N ASN A 132 -16.49 -11.84 -6.54
CA ASN A 132 -15.04 -11.77 -6.36
C ASN A 132 -14.47 -10.35 -6.22
N LYS A 133 -15.26 -9.31 -6.53
CA LYS A 133 -14.90 -7.91 -6.35
C LYS A 133 -15.19 -7.35 -4.95
N VAL A 134 -15.86 -8.14 -4.09
CA VAL A 134 -16.12 -7.79 -2.68
C VAL A 134 -14.89 -8.15 -1.84
N GLY A 135 -14.45 -7.21 -1.01
CA GLY A 135 -13.24 -7.33 -0.23
C GLY A 135 -13.09 -6.29 0.88
N VAL A 136 -11.87 -6.17 1.40
CA VAL A 136 -11.51 -5.27 2.49
C VAL A 136 -11.90 -3.82 2.21
N GLY A 137 -12.44 -3.17 3.24
CA GLY A 137 -12.94 -1.79 3.20
C GLY A 137 -14.34 -1.63 2.61
N ASP A 138 -14.96 -2.66 2.03
CA ASP A 138 -16.37 -2.59 1.64
C ASP A 138 -17.27 -2.48 2.88
N VAL A 139 -18.38 -1.75 2.72
CA VAL A 139 -19.32 -1.41 3.78
C VAL A 139 -20.54 -2.30 3.66
N ILE A 140 -20.88 -3.00 4.73
CA ILE A 140 -22.13 -3.74 4.88
C ILE A 140 -23.09 -2.82 5.64
N GLN A 141 -24.18 -2.40 5.00
CA GLN A 141 -25.31 -1.80 5.71
C GLN A 141 -26.36 -2.87 6.00
N TYR A 142 -26.89 -2.89 7.21
CA TYR A 142 -27.81 -3.94 7.63
C TYR A 142 -28.78 -3.46 8.71
N ASP A 143 -29.88 -4.20 8.82
CA ASP A 143 -30.88 -4.10 9.89
C ASP A 143 -30.45 -5.01 11.05
N THR A 144 -29.93 -4.44 12.14
CA THR A 144 -29.35 -5.23 13.24
C THR A 144 -30.40 -5.97 14.07
N ASP A 145 -31.64 -5.48 14.11
CA ASP A 145 -32.71 -6.00 14.97
C ASP A 145 -33.87 -6.65 14.19
N ASN A 146 -33.82 -6.65 12.85
CA ASN A 146 -34.85 -7.13 11.93
C ASN A 146 -36.21 -6.43 12.14
N THR A 147 -36.23 -5.18 12.61
CA THR A 147 -37.47 -4.39 12.77
C THR A 147 -37.83 -3.56 11.55
N GLY A 148 -36.99 -3.58 10.51
CA GLY A 148 -37.22 -2.98 9.20
C GLY A 148 -36.42 -1.69 9.01
N GLY A 149 -35.70 -1.63 7.88
CA GLY A 149 -34.78 -0.53 7.56
C GLY A 149 -33.36 -0.84 8.04
N VAL A 150 -32.36 -0.40 7.29
CA VAL A 150 -30.97 -0.55 7.72
C VAL A 150 -30.65 0.51 8.78
N ASP A 151 -29.92 0.12 9.82
CA ASP A 151 -29.60 1.00 10.96
C ASP A 151 -28.16 0.85 11.47
N SER A 152 -27.39 -0.04 10.85
CA SER A 152 -26.06 -0.43 11.29
C SER A 152 -25.10 -0.61 10.13
N LEU A 153 -23.82 -0.31 10.40
CA LEU A 153 -22.72 -0.49 9.46
C LEU A 153 -21.67 -1.47 10.01
N ALA A 154 -21.09 -2.25 9.12
CA ALA A 154 -19.88 -3.02 9.37
C ALA A 154 -18.93 -2.89 8.17
N PHE A 155 -17.63 -2.98 8.41
CA PHE A 155 -16.58 -2.82 7.40
C PHE A 155 -15.79 -4.11 7.30
N ILE A 156 -15.54 -4.59 6.08
CA ILE A 156 -14.77 -5.81 5.86
C ILE A 156 -13.31 -5.57 6.20
N GLN A 157 -12.79 -6.34 7.16
CA GLN A 157 -11.42 -6.28 7.65
C GLN A 157 -10.50 -7.29 6.96
N SER A 158 -11.03 -8.46 6.61
CA SER A 158 -10.35 -9.48 5.81
C SER A 158 -11.35 -10.48 5.25
N ARG A 159 -10.90 -11.24 4.25
CA ARG A 159 -11.64 -12.30 3.58
C ARG A 159 -11.03 -13.66 3.92
N ALA A 160 -11.81 -14.55 4.52
CA ALA A 160 -11.38 -15.93 4.74
C ALA A 160 -11.79 -16.83 3.56
N SER A 161 -12.97 -16.60 3.00
CA SER A 161 -13.48 -17.29 1.82
C SER A 161 -14.50 -16.41 1.08
N SER A 162 -15.11 -16.90 -0.01
CA SER A 162 -16.22 -16.18 -0.66
C SER A 162 -17.47 -16.04 0.23
N THR A 163 -17.57 -16.79 1.34
CA THR A 163 -18.72 -16.77 2.24
C THR A 163 -18.39 -16.27 3.64
N GLU A 164 -17.12 -16.00 3.97
CA GLU A 164 -16.70 -15.69 5.34
C GLU A 164 -15.70 -14.54 5.36
N TYR A 165 -16.04 -13.52 6.15
CA TYR A 165 -15.31 -12.26 6.23
C TYR A 165 -15.17 -11.83 7.70
N ALA A 166 -13.98 -11.35 8.05
CA ALA A 166 -13.81 -10.61 9.30
C ALA A 166 -14.36 -9.19 9.12
N ILE A 167 -15.03 -8.66 10.12
CA ILE A 167 -15.66 -7.34 10.08
C ILE A 167 -15.38 -6.53 11.34
N ARG A 168 -15.45 -5.20 11.23
CA ARG A 168 -15.35 -4.24 12.34
C ARG A 168 -16.37 -3.12 12.17
N ASP A 169 -16.60 -2.36 13.23
CA ASP A 169 -17.34 -1.11 13.14
C ASP A 169 -16.49 -0.02 12.43
N LYS A 170 -17.06 1.19 12.30
CA LYS A 170 -16.39 2.32 11.65
C LYS A 170 -15.08 2.74 12.33
N ASN A 171 -14.89 2.45 13.62
CA ASN A 171 -13.70 2.81 14.39
C ASN A 171 -12.69 1.65 14.45
N GLY A 172 -12.93 0.53 13.77
CA GLY A 172 -12.08 -0.67 13.86
C GLY A 172 -12.35 -1.52 15.10
N GLU A 173 -13.43 -1.24 15.82
CA GLU A 173 -13.88 -1.93 17.02
C GLU A 173 -14.79 -3.13 16.66
N ASN A 174 -15.06 -4.01 17.61
CA ASN A 174 -16.02 -5.10 17.42
C ASN A 174 -17.43 -4.51 17.25
N ILE A 175 -18.22 -5.09 16.35
CA ILE A 175 -19.61 -4.65 16.15
C ILE A 175 -20.50 -5.09 17.32
N THR A 176 -21.61 -4.37 17.52
CA THR A 176 -22.69 -4.83 18.40
C THR A 176 -23.65 -5.73 17.61
N VAL A 177 -23.95 -6.92 18.13
CA VAL A 177 -24.85 -7.88 17.50
C VAL A 177 -26.16 -7.95 18.27
N ALA A 178 -27.23 -7.38 17.71
CA ALA A 178 -28.59 -7.49 18.27
C ALA A 178 -29.31 -8.75 17.74
N SER A 179 -29.10 -9.10 16.47
CA SER A 179 -29.52 -10.35 15.85
C SER A 179 -28.34 -11.03 15.16
N THR A 180 -28.24 -12.35 15.29
CA THR A 180 -27.21 -13.13 14.60
C THR A 180 -27.62 -13.53 13.19
N SER A 181 -28.90 -13.42 12.83
CA SER A 181 -29.41 -13.76 11.50
C SER A 181 -30.06 -12.54 10.87
N ILE A 182 -29.45 -12.07 9.78
CA ILE A 182 -29.78 -10.81 9.12
C ILE A 182 -30.38 -11.12 7.74
N THR A 183 -31.56 -10.55 7.48
CA THR A 183 -32.31 -10.73 6.22
C THR A 183 -32.55 -9.43 5.45
N SER A 184 -32.01 -8.32 5.94
CA SER A 184 -32.00 -7.03 5.26
C SER A 184 -30.60 -6.46 5.34
N TRP A 185 -29.85 -6.60 4.25
CA TRP A 185 -28.47 -6.13 4.16
C TRP A 185 -28.07 -5.92 2.70
N GLU A 186 -27.12 -5.01 2.50
CA GLU A 186 -26.50 -4.69 1.20
C GLU A 186 -25.02 -4.34 1.42
N ILE A 187 -24.19 -4.54 0.40
CA ILE A 187 -22.75 -4.22 0.45
C ILE A 187 -22.42 -3.14 -0.56
N TYR A 188 -21.68 -2.11 -0.15
CA TYR A 188 -21.28 -0.98 -0.99
C TYR A 188 -19.78 -0.71 -0.88
N ARG A 189 -19.27 0.08 -1.83
CA ARG A 189 -18.00 0.80 -1.65
C ARG A 189 -18.18 1.91 -0.62
N ALA A 190 -17.17 2.16 0.22
CA ALA A 190 -17.23 3.25 1.19
C ALA A 190 -17.24 4.63 0.50
N TYR A 191 -16.45 4.76 -0.57
CA TYR A 191 -16.30 6.00 -1.33
C TYR A 191 -16.32 5.76 -2.84
N THR A 192 -16.60 6.83 -3.59
CA THR A 192 -16.75 6.81 -5.06
C THR A 192 -15.59 7.48 -5.81
N SER A 193 -14.55 7.95 -5.12
CA SER A 193 -13.27 8.41 -5.68
C SER A 193 -12.23 8.52 -4.56
N LEU A 194 -10.94 8.59 -4.90
CA LEU A 194 -9.89 8.85 -3.91
C LEU A 194 -10.07 10.23 -3.26
N SER A 195 -10.46 11.25 -4.04
CA SER A 195 -10.74 12.59 -3.51
C SER A 195 -11.89 12.55 -2.49
N ASN A 196 -12.92 11.73 -2.70
CA ASN A 196 -14.03 11.58 -1.76
C ASN A 196 -13.59 10.87 -0.48
N ALA A 197 -12.72 9.86 -0.58
CA ALA A 197 -12.15 9.19 0.59
C ALA A 197 -11.32 10.13 1.45
N GLU A 198 -10.52 11.00 0.82
CA GLU A 198 -9.72 12.00 1.52
C GLU A 198 -10.61 13.05 2.21
N ALA A 199 -11.64 13.53 1.51
CA ALA A 199 -12.56 14.53 2.01
C ALA A 199 -13.55 13.98 3.06
N GLY A 200 -13.62 12.65 3.26
CA GLY A 200 -14.64 12.00 4.08
C GLY A 200 -16.05 12.11 3.50
N THR A 201 -16.18 12.21 2.17
CA THR A 201 -17.48 12.30 1.47
C THR A 201 -17.95 10.91 1.07
N GLU A 202 -18.83 10.31 1.86
CA GLU A 202 -19.21 8.90 1.71
C GLU A 202 -20.03 8.61 0.45
N ASN A 203 -20.11 7.32 0.11
CA ASN A 203 -20.90 6.83 -1.01
C ASN A 203 -22.40 7.04 -0.78
N THR A 204 -23.01 7.95 -1.56
CA THR A 204 -24.45 8.23 -1.57
C THR A 204 -25.37 7.05 -1.95
N GLY A 205 -24.81 5.87 -2.28
CA GLY A 205 -25.56 4.62 -2.37
C GLY A 205 -25.94 4.04 -1.00
N LEU A 206 -25.23 4.43 0.06
CA LEU A 206 -25.57 4.07 1.43
C LEU A 206 -26.83 4.83 1.90
N ASP A 207 -27.54 4.26 2.87
CA ASP A 207 -28.69 4.93 3.46
C ASP A 207 -28.27 6.26 4.11
N ASN A 208 -28.99 7.34 3.82
CA ASN A 208 -28.67 8.69 4.30
C ASN A 208 -28.63 8.82 5.83
N SER A 209 -29.25 7.91 6.58
CA SER A 209 -29.16 7.89 8.05
C SER A 209 -27.85 7.28 8.57
N LEU A 210 -27.12 6.58 7.70
CA LEU A 210 -25.87 5.88 7.97
C LEU A 210 -24.66 6.54 7.29
N GLU A 211 -24.87 7.29 6.20
CA GLU A 211 -23.84 8.15 5.56
C GLU A 211 -23.49 9.32 6.53
N ALA A 212 -22.46 9.15 7.35
CA ALA A 212 -21.79 10.13 8.24
C ALA A 212 -20.86 9.39 9.20
N PHE A 213 -20.27 8.28 8.74
CA PHE A 213 -19.47 7.41 9.60
C PHE A 213 -18.07 8.00 9.83
N GLU A 214 -17.64 8.94 8.97
CA GLU A 214 -16.56 9.88 9.20
C GLU A 214 -17.07 11.30 9.41
N LEU A 215 -16.60 11.96 10.48
CA LEU A 215 -16.97 13.36 10.79
C LEU A 215 -15.78 14.31 10.67
N TYR A 216 -14.67 13.84 10.11
CA TYR A 216 -13.48 14.67 9.91
C TYR A 216 -13.53 15.29 8.50
N ALA A 217 -13.01 16.52 8.36
CA ALA A 217 -12.93 17.21 7.09
C ALA A 217 -11.45 17.47 6.77
N GLY A 218 -10.92 16.78 5.76
CA GLY A 218 -9.52 16.90 5.32
C GLY A 218 -8.54 16.34 6.34
N GLY A 219 -8.70 15.07 6.71
CA GLY A 219 -7.74 14.31 7.52
C GLY A 219 -8.04 14.14 9.01
N ARG A 220 -7.19 13.37 9.70
CA ARG A 220 -7.36 12.92 11.09
C ARG A 220 -6.03 12.67 11.78
N ASP A 221 -5.98 12.89 13.09
CA ASP A 221 -4.86 12.44 13.92
C ASP A 221 -4.92 10.91 14.13
N ILE A 222 -4.21 10.16 13.29
CA ILE A 222 -4.17 8.70 13.35
C ILE A 222 -3.06 8.21 14.29
N LYS A 223 -2.06 9.04 14.55
CA LYS A 223 -1.00 8.77 15.51
C LYS A 223 -1.51 8.70 16.95
N THR A 224 -2.21 9.72 17.41
CA THR A 224 -2.79 9.74 18.77
C THR A 224 -3.86 8.67 18.92
N ASN A 225 -4.59 8.33 17.86
CA ASN A 225 -5.58 7.25 17.93
C ASN A 225 -4.98 5.84 17.83
N ASN A 226 -3.66 5.73 17.62
CA ASN A 226 -2.95 4.51 17.31
C ASN A 226 -3.63 3.70 16.18
N GLU A 227 -3.82 4.35 15.04
CA GLU A 227 -4.48 3.79 13.87
C GLU A 227 -3.57 3.75 12.65
N GLN A 228 -3.82 2.78 11.78
CA GLN A 228 -3.30 2.76 10.42
C GLN A 228 -4.47 2.85 9.46
N TRP A 229 -4.43 3.83 8.56
CA TRP A 229 -5.50 4.06 7.60
C TRP A 229 -5.17 3.45 6.25
N ASN A 230 -6.06 2.58 5.78
CA ASN A 230 -5.92 1.82 4.55
C ASN A 230 -7.04 2.19 3.57
N ILE A 231 -6.69 2.97 2.56
CA ILE A 231 -7.57 3.34 1.44
C ILE A 231 -7.36 2.31 0.32
N VAL A 232 -8.38 1.49 0.09
CA VAL A 232 -8.33 0.32 -0.77
C VAL A 232 -9.02 0.63 -2.10
N ALA A 233 -8.27 0.67 -3.19
CA ALA A 233 -8.74 1.13 -4.49
C ALA A 233 -9.22 -0.04 -5.37
N TYR A 234 -10.49 -0.04 -5.78
CA TYR A 234 -11.13 -1.12 -6.54
C TYR A 234 -11.44 -0.73 -7.98
N ALA A 235 -11.29 -1.69 -8.89
CA ALA A 235 -11.35 -1.50 -10.34
C ALA A 235 -12.79 -1.35 -10.90
N ASP A 236 -13.63 -0.54 -10.27
CA ASP A 236 -15.03 -0.36 -10.70
C ASP A 236 -15.14 0.53 -11.95
N ALA A 237 -14.38 1.63 -12.01
CA ALA A 237 -14.25 2.50 -13.19
C ALA A 237 -12.89 3.25 -13.16
N ALA A 238 -12.66 4.16 -14.11
CA ALA A 238 -11.55 5.11 -13.99
C ALA A 238 -11.93 6.18 -12.96
N ASP A 239 -11.01 6.49 -12.07
CA ASP A 239 -11.05 7.71 -11.27
C ASP A 239 -10.56 8.90 -12.12
N SER A 240 -11.23 10.05 -12.02
CA SER A 240 -10.87 11.28 -12.73
C SER A 240 -10.28 12.37 -11.83
N ASP A 241 -10.43 12.24 -10.51
CA ASP A 241 -10.33 13.40 -9.61
C ASP A 241 -8.98 13.44 -8.86
N GLY A 242 -8.24 12.33 -8.85
CA GLY A 242 -7.00 12.23 -8.08
C GLY A 242 -7.27 12.38 -6.57
N ALA A 243 -6.25 12.77 -5.79
CA ALA A 243 -6.39 13.13 -4.39
C ALA A 243 -5.22 13.98 -3.88
N THR A 244 -5.51 14.88 -2.93
CA THR A 244 -4.50 15.60 -2.14
C THR A 244 -4.52 15.09 -0.72
N ILE A 245 -3.55 14.27 -0.35
CA ILE A 245 -3.44 13.65 0.97
C ILE A 245 -2.91 14.67 1.96
N ASN A 246 -3.78 15.24 2.79
CA ASN A 246 -3.47 16.36 3.68
C ASN A 246 -4.35 16.36 4.95
N GLY A 247 -3.85 17.01 6.01
CA GLY A 247 -4.47 17.19 7.32
C GLY A 247 -4.45 15.96 8.22
N TRP A 248 -3.49 15.05 8.02
CA TRP A 248 -3.34 13.84 8.84
C TRP A 248 -2.12 13.93 9.75
N ASP A 249 -2.26 13.60 11.03
CA ASP A 249 -1.09 13.41 11.90
C ASP A 249 -0.67 11.94 11.86
N THR A 250 0.49 11.67 11.24
CA THR A 250 1.00 10.32 10.97
C THR A 250 2.27 9.98 11.79
N GLY A 251 2.70 8.73 11.71
CA GLY A 251 3.93 8.21 12.31
C GLY A 251 4.37 6.91 11.68
N ALA A 252 5.53 6.39 12.10
CA ALA A 252 6.12 5.18 11.51
C ALA A 252 5.20 3.93 11.62
N GLN A 253 4.42 3.81 12.70
CA GLN A 253 3.42 2.75 12.88
C GLN A 253 2.01 3.18 12.44
N ASN A 254 1.77 4.50 12.34
CA ASN A 254 0.46 5.11 12.09
C ASN A 254 0.48 5.86 10.77
N PHE A 255 0.40 5.10 9.67
CA PHE A 255 0.58 5.62 8.33
C PHE A 255 -0.70 5.54 7.49
N ILE A 256 -0.72 6.29 6.39
CA ILE A 256 -1.75 6.19 5.37
C ILE A 256 -1.22 5.28 4.27
N LYS A 257 -1.99 4.24 3.93
CA LYS A 257 -1.72 3.35 2.81
C LYS A 257 -2.83 3.46 1.79
N ILE A 258 -2.49 3.92 0.59
CA ILE A 258 -3.37 3.92 -0.58
C ILE A 258 -2.90 2.80 -1.47
N TYR A 259 -3.73 1.78 -1.68
CA TYR A 259 -3.28 0.62 -2.43
C TYR A 259 -4.41 -0.12 -3.14
N THR A 260 -4.01 -0.91 -4.12
CA THR A 260 -4.94 -1.79 -4.85
C THR A 260 -4.86 -3.22 -4.28
N PRO A 261 -5.97 -3.84 -3.85
CA PRO A 261 -5.94 -5.15 -3.18
C PRO A 261 -5.60 -6.28 -4.16
N VAL A 262 -4.80 -7.24 -3.69
CA VAL A 262 -4.26 -8.33 -4.51
C VAL A 262 -4.58 -9.69 -3.92
N ASN A 263 -4.38 -9.84 -2.62
CA ASN A 263 -4.37 -11.15 -1.98
C ASN A 263 -5.78 -11.70 -1.81
N SER A 264 -5.90 -13.03 -1.77
CA SER A 264 -7.19 -13.70 -1.55
C SER A 264 -7.83 -13.36 -0.19
N THR A 265 -7.01 -12.91 0.75
CA THR A 265 -7.41 -12.40 2.08
C THR A 265 -7.93 -10.96 2.05
N GLU A 266 -7.74 -10.25 0.93
CA GLU A 266 -8.21 -8.90 0.72
C GLU A 266 -9.42 -8.88 -0.21
N VAL A 267 -9.38 -9.65 -1.30
CA VAL A 267 -10.39 -9.65 -2.37
C VAL A 267 -10.46 -11.01 -3.06
N GLY A 268 -11.55 -11.34 -3.76
CA GLY A 268 -11.69 -12.62 -4.48
C GLY A 268 -10.90 -12.70 -5.79
N LEU A 269 -10.66 -11.56 -6.45
CA LEU A 269 -9.78 -11.42 -7.62
C LEU A 269 -9.00 -10.12 -7.48
N SER A 270 -7.69 -10.17 -7.76
CA SER A 270 -6.82 -8.99 -7.72
C SER A 270 -7.42 -7.83 -8.50
N GLN A 271 -7.39 -6.65 -7.90
CA GLN A 271 -7.80 -5.40 -8.53
C GLN A 271 -6.61 -4.66 -9.14
N ARG A 272 -5.38 -5.14 -8.88
CA ARG A 272 -4.11 -4.56 -9.30
C ARG A 272 -3.76 -5.02 -10.71
N HIS A 273 -3.02 -4.18 -11.41
CA HIS A 273 -2.32 -4.61 -12.62
C HIS A 273 -1.26 -5.68 -12.30
N ASN A 274 -0.76 -6.36 -13.34
CA ASN A 274 0.32 -7.32 -13.26
C ASN A 274 1.42 -6.85 -14.22
N GLY A 275 2.15 -5.80 -13.82
CA GLY A 275 3.22 -5.19 -14.62
C GLY A 275 2.82 -4.51 -15.95
N LEU A 276 1.58 -4.69 -16.42
CA LEU A 276 1.06 -4.13 -17.67
C LEU A 276 -0.19 -3.30 -17.44
N TRP A 277 -0.28 -2.15 -18.12
CA TRP A 277 -1.44 -1.27 -18.04
C TRP A 277 -2.72 -2.01 -18.42
N ASN A 278 -3.68 -2.10 -17.48
CA ASN A 278 -4.90 -2.85 -17.61
C ASN A 278 -6.11 -1.98 -17.23
N LYS A 279 -7.04 -1.77 -18.17
CA LYS A 279 -8.27 -1.02 -17.91
C LYS A 279 -9.24 -1.71 -16.95
N GLY A 280 -9.08 -3.02 -16.74
CA GLY A 280 -9.83 -3.81 -15.75
C GLY A 280 -9.22 -3.82 -14.34
N ALA A 281 -8.10 -3.10 -14.14
CA ALA A 281 -7.53 -2.84 -12.81
C ALA A 281 -7.82 -1.40 -12.38
N TYR A 282 -7.68 -1.09 -11.09
CA TYR A 282 -7.88 0.26 -10.58
C TYR A 282 -6.95 1.23 -11.29
N ARG A 283 -7.48 2.39 -11.69
CA ARG A 283 -6.71 3.41 -12.39
C ARG A 283 -7.28 4.80 -12.21
N ILE A 284 -6.39 5.77 -12.24
CA ILE A 284 -6.71 7.18 -12.41
C ILE A 284 -6.41 7.55 -13.87
N ASP A 285 -7.43 8.00 -14.60
CA ASP A 285 -7.28 8.55 -15.95
C ASP A 285 -7.58 10.06 -15.87
N HIS A 286 -6.55 10.88 -15.81
CA HIS A 286 -6.69 12.32 -15.62
C HIS A 286 -6.31 13.10 -16.90
N THR A 287 -7.15 14.06 -17.28
CA THR A 287 -6.85 15.01 -18.36
C THR A 287 -6.84 16.42 -17.79
N THR A 288 -5.69 17.09 -17.87
CA THR A 288 -5.51 18.40 -17.24
C THR A 288 -6.39 19.46 -17.89
N SER A 289 -6.96 20.35 -17.09
CA SER A 289 -7.83 21.44 -17.57
C SER A 289 -7.17 22.81 -17.65
N GLY A 290 -5.85 22.93 -17.42
CA GLY A 290 -5.15 24.22 -17.46
C GLY A 290 -4.16 24.40 -16.31
N GLY A 291 -2.88 24.69 -16.59
CA GLY A 291 -1.90 25.14 -15.59
C GLY A 291 -1.18 24.04 -14.80
N TRP A 292 -0.70 24.38 -13.59
CA TRP A 292 0.01 23.45 -12.70
C TRP A 292 -0.97 22.49 -12.04
N ASP A 293 -0.74 21.19 -12.17
CA ASP A 293 -1.68 20.17 -11.73
C ASP A 293 -0.98 18.97 -11.08
N ARG A 294 -1.60 18.38 -10.05
CA ARG A 294 -1.03 17.31 -9.23
C ARG A 294 -2.10 16.29 -8.92
N ILE A 295 -1.98 15.11 -9.52
CA ILE A 295 -3.05 14.11 -9.50
C ILE A 295 -3.08 13.39 -8.16
N VAL A 296 -1.96 12.82 -7.72
CA VAL A 296 -1.79 12.34 -6.35
C VAL A 296 -0.77 13.24 -5.67
N PHE A 297 -1.24 14.11 -4.78
CA PHE A 297 -0.39 15.05 -4.07
C PHE A 297 -0.28 14.69 -2.59
N ILE A 298 0.92 14.44 -2.10
CA ILE A 298 1.17 13.97 -0.74
C ILE A 298 1.74 15.11 0.11
N TYR A 299 1.01 15.52 1.14
CA TYR A 299 1.47 16.48 2.17
C TYR A 299 1.94 15.81 3.45
N GLU A 300 1.74 14.50 3.60
CA GLU A 300 1.94 13.83 4.88
C GLU A 300 3.13 12.88 4.88
N ASP A 301 3.90 12.96 5.96
CA ASP A 301 4.95 11.98 6.28
C ASP A 301 4.33 10.58 6.39
N TYR A 302 5.15 9.55 6.19
CA TYR A 302 4.71 8.16 6.35
C TYR A 302 3.45 7.87 5.52
N THR A 303 3.50 8.15 4.22
CA THR A 303 2.45 7.79 3.25
C THR A 303 2.95 6.69 2.33
N VAL A 304 2.11 5.70 2.06
CA VAL A 304 2.39 4.59 1.13
C VAL A 304 1.41 4.65 -0.02
N VAL A 305 1.93 4.69 -1.25
CA VAL A 305 1.16 4.50 -2.49
C VAL A 305 1.66 3.22 -3.15
N ASP A 306 0.79 2.21 -3.26
CA ASP A 306 1.18 0.88 -3.71
C ASP A 306 0.22 0.32 -4.76
N GLY A 307 0.74 -0.06 -5.94
CA GLY A 307 -0.07 -0.79 -6.91
C GLY A 307 -1.07 0.04 -7.71
N LEU A 308 -0.86 1.34 -7.87
CA LEU A 308 -1.78 2.20 -8.61
C LEU A 308 -1.40 2.29 -10.10
N GLN A 309 -2.40 2.52 -10.95
CA GLN A 309 -2.20 2.95 -12.33
C GLN A 309 -2.59 4.41 -12.46
N ILE A 310 -1.70 5.28 -12.93
CA ILE A 310 -1.97 6.71 -13.11
C ILE A 310 -1.61 7.11 -14.54
N GLY A 311 -2.63 7.49 -15.30
CA GLY A 311 -2.49 7.95 -16.68
C GLY A 311 -2.83 9.43 -16.74
N ILE A 312 -1.87 10.24 -17.18
CA ILE A 312 -2.08 11.68 -17.34
C ILE A 312 -2.03 12.05 -18.82
N THR A 313 -3.02 12.81 -19.27
CA THR A 313 -2.99 13.52 -20.56
C THR A 313 -2.91 15.01 -20.27
N TYR A 314 -1.87 15.66 -20.76
CA TYR A 314 -1.58 17.04 -20.37
C TYR A 314 -1.28 17.96 -21.55
N GLY A 315 -1.89 19.14 -21.50
CA GLY A 315 -1.72 20.22 -22.48
C GLY A 315 -0.91 21.42 -21.96
N ASP A 316 -0.45 21.36 -20.70
CA ASP A 316 0.35 22.38 -20.03
C ASP A 316 1.58 21.79 -19.34
N SER A 317 2.50 22.67 -18.94
CA SER A 317 3.71 22.32 -18.20
C SER A 317 3.49 22.33 -16.68
N ASN A 318 4.27 21.51 -15.98
CA ASN A 318 4.25 21.28 -14.54
C ASN A 318 3.02 20.50 -14.07
N VAL A 319 2.83 19.34 -14.70
CA VAL A 319 1.79 18.37 -14.36
C VAL A 319 2.45 17.15 -13.74
N PHE A 320 2.00 16.74 -12.56
CA PHE A 320 2.60 15.68 -11.77
C PHE A 320 1.60 14.55 -11.55
N ALA A 321 1.91 13.34 -12.03
CA ALA A 321 1.08 12.17 -11.73
C ALA A 321 1.14 11.83 -10.23
N ILE A 322 2.34 11.79 -9.65
CA ILE A 322 2.55 11.74 -8.20
C ILE A 322 3.51 12.85 -7.79
N ASP A 323 3.08 13.72 -6.88
CA ASP A 323 3.91 14.77 -6.28
C ASP A 323 3.96 14.60 -4.75
N VAL A 324 5.13 14.84 -4.18
CA VAL A 324 5.33 14.83 -2.73
C VAL A 324 5.80 16.22 -2.31
N ASN A 325 5.11 16.85 -1.34
CA ASN A 325 5.39 18.23 -0.94
C ASN A 325 6.77 18.41 -0.28
N THR A 326 7.31 19.64 -0.26
CA THR A 326 8.73 19.96 -0.01
C THR A 326 9.33 19.51 1.33
N ASP A 327 8.53 19.37 2.38
CA ASP A 327 9.00 19.07 3.74
C ASP A 327 8.60 17.67 4.23
N VAL A 328 7.99 16.89 3.34
CA VAL A 328 7.52 15.54 3.61
C VAL A 328 8.68 14.55 3.61
N LYS A 329 8.56 13.47 4.39
CA LYS A 329 9.55 12.41 4.58
C LYS A 329 8.91 11.03 4.66
N ASN A 330 9.72 9.98 4.53
CA ASN A 330 9.31 8.60 4.72
C ASN A 330 8.13 8.15 3.82
N VAL A 331 8.06 8.67 2.59
CA VAL A 331 7.02 8.26 1.62
C VAL A 331 7.49 7.03 0.86
N THR A 332 6.60 6.05 0.70
CA THR A 332 6.85 4.87 -0.13
C THR A 332 5.95 4.90 -1.35
N ILE A 333 6.52 4.79 -2.55
CA ILE A 333 5.79 4.68 -3.81
C ILE A 333 6.26 3.40 -4.49
N SER A 334 5.37 2.41 -4.58
CA SER A 334 5.73 1.08 -5.04
C SER A 334 4.74 0.45 -5.99
N ASN A 335 5.25 -0.53 -6.76
CA ASN A 335 4.47 -1.43 -7.59
C ASN A 335 3.48 -0.73 -8.54
N SER A 336 3.74 0.53 -8.92
CA SER A 336 2.77 1.36 -9.65
C SER A 336 3.15 1.54 -11.12
N ILE A 337 2.14 1.74 -11.98
CA ILE A 337 2.33 2.11 -13.38
C ILE A 337 1.93 3.57 -13.58
N VAL A 338 2.86 4.40 -14.04
CA VAL A 338 2.60 5.81 -14.34
C VAL A 338 2.88 6.08 -15.81
N LYS A 339 1.91 6.67 -16.53
CA LYS A 339 2.09 7.01 -17.94
C LYS A 339 1.73 8.45 -18.26
N GLY A 340 2.57 9.09 -19.07
CA GLY A 340 2.37 10.42 -19.61
C GLY A 340 1.84 10.38 -21.05
N ASN A 341 1.09 11.41 -21.41
CA ASN A 341 0.68 11.71 -22.78
C ASN A 341 0.58 13.23 -22.98
N SER A 342 1.67 13.84 -23.46
CA SER A 342 1.67 15.26 -23.81
C SER A 342 0.84 15.52 -25.07
N THR A 343 -0.03 16.54 -25.05
CA THR A 343 -0.80 16.95 -26.24
C THR A 343 -0.20 18.14 -26.99
N ALA A 344 0.91 18.69 -26.52
CA ALA A 344 1.66 19.76 -27.17
C ALA A 344 3.17 19.54 -27.06
N ASN A 345 3.95 20.44 -27.67
CA ASN A 345 5.41 20.40 -27.61
C ASN A 345 5.93 21.25 -26.44
N ASP A 346 7.15 20.94 -25.98
CA ASP A 346 7.88 21.68 -24.96
C ASP A 346 7.19 21.64 -23.58
N LEU A 347 6.33 20.64 -23.33
CA LEU A 347 5.62 20.50 -22.07
C LEU A 347 6.42 19.69 -21.05
N ILE A 348 6.34 20.09 -19.78
CA ILE A 348 7.00 19.39 -18.67
C ILE A 348 5.98 18.59 -17.87
N GLY A 349 5.93 17.28 -18.12
CA GLY A 349 5.21 16.32 -17.28
C GLY A 349 6.16 15.60 -16.33
N TYR A 350 5.67 15.24 -15.15
CA TYR A 350 6.40 14.49 -14.12
C TYR A 350 5.65 13.21 -13.77
N GLY A 351 6.32 12.06 -13.90
CA GLY A 351 5.75 10.79 -13.47
C GLY A 351 5.68 10.70 -11.95
N ILE A 352 6.83 10.52 -11.32
CA ILE A 352 6.95 10.44 -9.87
C ILE A 352 7.94 11.51 -9.40
N ASN A 353 7.45 12.51 -8.66
CA ASN A 353 8.27 13.53 -8.02
C ASN A 353 8.30 13.28 -6.50
N SER A 354 9.28 12.50 -6.03
CA SER A 354 9.50 12.29 -4.60
C SER A 354 10.97 12.47 -4.19
N PRO A 355 11.51 13.72 -4.24
CA PRO A 355 12.89 13.99 -3.86
C PRO A 355 13.08 14.19 -2.35
N ARG A 356 12.42 13.36 -1.55
CA ARG A 356 12.21 13.57 -0.11
C ARG A 356 13.04 12.65 0.76
N GLU A 357 13.36 13.13 1.96
CA GLU A 357 14.16 12.39 2.94
C GLU A 357 13.51 11.05 3.28
N ALA A 358 14.33 10.00 3.34
CA ALA A 358 13.96 8.62 3.64
C ALA A 358 12.85 8.03 2.76
N SER A 359 12.52 8.67 1.62
CA SER A 359 11.51 8.16 0.70
C SER A 359 12.04 7.00 -0.13
N LYS A 360 11.18 6.03 -0.39
CA LYS A 360 11.48 4.77 -1.10
C LYS A 360 10.61 4.70 -2.35
N ILE A 361 11.23 4.56 -3.52
CA ILE A 361 10.56 4.50 -4.81
C ILE A 361 11.00 3.22 -5.52
N PHE A 362 10.14 2.20 -5.61
CA PHE A 362 10.56 0.91 -6.14
C PHE A 362 9.50 0.08 -6.85
N ASN A 363 9.91 -0.85 -7.71
CA ASN A 363 9.03 -1.69 -8.52
C ASN A 363 8.01 -0.88 -9.35
N ASN A 364 8.34 0.35 -9.75
CA ASN A 364 7.45 1.16 -10.57
C ASN A 364 7.84 1.07 -12.05
N ILE A 365 6.82 1.14 -12.91
CA ILE A 365 6.99 1.29 -14.36
C ILE A 365 6.49 2.69 -14.75
N VAL A 366 7.38 3.54 -15.27
CA VAL A 366 7.04 4.93 -15.64
C VAL A 366 7.40 5.23 -17.09
N TYR A 367 6.45 5.67 -17.92
CA TYR A 367 6.72 5.88 -19.34
C TYR A 367 5.91 6.98 -20.02
N GLY A 368 6.35 7.39 -21.22
CA GLY A 368 5.61 8.33 -22.07
C GLY A 368 5.72 9.80 -21.66
N PHE A 369 6.76 10.15 -20.89
CA PHE A 369 7.08 11.54 -20.51
C PHE A 369 8.05 12.19 -21.50
N ARG A 370 7.96 11.80 -22.77
CA ARG A 370 8.67 12.42 -23.88
C ARG A 370 7.66 12.81 -24.95
N ASP A 371 7.66 14.07 -25.35
CA ASP A 371 6.88 14.51 -26.50
C ASP A 371 7.65 14.30 -27.82
N SER A 372 6.97 14.50 -28.95
CA SER A 372 7.53 14.22 -30.28
C SER A 372 8.53 15.25 -30.81
N ASN A 373 8.70 16.43 -30.17
CA ASN A 373 9.44 17.55 -30.76
C ASN A 373 10.42 18.28 -29.84
N SER A 374 10.28 18.23 -28.51
CA SER A 374 11.17 18.85 -27.50
C SER A 374 10.90 18.37 -26.05
N ALA A 375 11.53 17.26 -25.67
CA ALA A 375 12.61 17.28 -24.67
C ALA A 375 12.43 17.97 -23.28
N ASN A 376 11.38 17.74 -22.49
CA ASN A 376 11.40 18.20 -21.07
C ASN A 376 10.77 17.31 -19.98
N GLY A 377 9.99 16.28 -20.28
CA GLY A 377 9.32 15.48 -19.25
C GLY A 377 10.25 14.52 -18.47
N GLU A 378 9.96 14.30 -17.20
CA GLU A 378 10.78 13.48 -16.32
C GLU A 378 9.97 12.31 -15.78
N CYS A 379 10.52 11.10 -15.85
CA CYS A 379 9.82 9.91 -15.35
C CYS A 379 9.90 9.81 -13.83
N ILE A 380 11.11 9.73 -13.26
CA ILE A 380 11.29 9.69 -11.80
C ILE A 380 12.27 10.78 -11.38
N ARG A 381 11.83 11.64 -10.46
CA ARG A 381 12.66 12.67 -9.85
C ARG A 381 12.88 12.37 -8.37
N SER A 382 14.15 12.26 -7.97
CA SER A 382 14.57 11.91 -6.60
C SER A 382 15.72 12.81 -6.09
N GLY A 383 15.77 13.04 -4.77
CA GLY A 383 16.56 14.06 -4.02
C GLY A 383 16.55 15.52 -4.50
N TYR A 384 16.83 16.44 -3.58
CA TYR A 384 16.86 17.90 -3.85
C TYR A 384 18.07 18.61 -3.23
N THR A 385 18.55 18.12 -2.09
CA THR A 385 19.67 18.71 -1.32
C THR A 385 20.52 17.59 -0.70
N SER A 386 21.72 17.94 -0.22
CA SER A 386 22.63 17.01 0.46
C SER A 386 22.06 16.37 1.73
N SER A 387 21.02 16.95 2.35
CA SER A 387 20.38 16.42 3.55
C SER A 387 19.24 15.44 3.26
N ASN A 388 18.66 15.46 2.06
CA ASN A 388 17.49 14.66 1.73
C ASN A 388 17.92 13.39 1.00
N LYS A 389 18.22 12.33 1.76
CA LYS A 389 18.57 11.02 1.20
C LYS A 389 17.31 10.25 0.81
N SER A 390 17.16 9.94 -0.49
CA SER A 390 16.08 9.09 -1.01
C SER A 390 16.63 7.81 -1.62
N TYR A 391 15.81 6.78 -1.70
CA TYR A 391 16.17 5.44 -2.17
C TYR A 391 15.27 5.07 -3.34
N THR A 392 15.86 4.86 -4.52
CA THR A 392 15.12 4.53 -5.74
C THR A 392 15.68 3.24 -6.32
N PHE A 393 14.91 2.16 -6.36
CA PHE A 393 15.44 0.88 -6.80
C PHE A 393 14.43 -0.01 -7.51
N ASN A 394 14.90 -0.92 -8.36
CA ASN A 394 14.02 -1.85 -9.07
C ASN A 394 12.90 -1.14 -9.85
N ASN A 395 13.16 0.01 -10.47
CA ASN A 395 12.18 0.67 -11.33
C ASN A 395 12.55 0.48 -12.80
N THR A 396 11.55 0.53 -13.68
CA THR A 396 11.75 0.57 -15.13
C THR A 396 11.14 1.85 -15.68
N VAL A 397 11.95 2.68 -16.33
CA VAL A 397 11.47 3.88 -17.05
C VAL A 397 11.73 3.77 -18.55
N TYR A 398 10.76 4.23 -19.34
CA TYR A 398 10.80 4.11 -20.79
C TYR A 398 10.23 5.33 -21.51
N ASP A 399 10.87 5.79 -22.59
CA ASP A 399 10.32 6.87 -23.45
C ASP A 399 10.08 8.17 -22.65
N CYS A 400 11.13 8.62 -21.96
CA CYS A 400 11.17 9.82 -21.13
C CYS A 400 12.14 10.84 -21.73
N TYR A 401 11.98 12.14 -21.46
CA TYR A 401 13.11 13.05 -21.76
C TYR A 401 14.24 12.80 -20.77
N ILE A 402 13.96 12.87 -19.47
CA ILE A 402 14.87 12.38 -18.41
C ILE A 402 14.23 11.16 -17.76
N GLY A 403 14.95 10.04 -17.75
CA GLY A 403 14.51 8.82 -17.06
C GLY A 403 14.51 9.03 -15.55
N TYR A 404 15.70 9.25 -14.98
CA TYR A 404 15.91 9.54 -13.57
C TYR A 404 16.55 10.92 -13.39
N LYS A 405 15.82 11.85 -12.79
CA LYS A 405 16.30 13.19 -12.44
C LYS A 405 16.74 13.23 -10.99
N LEU A 406 17.97 13.69 -10.73
CA LEU A 406 18.51 13.91 -9.41
C LEU A 406 18.70 15.41 -9.22
N ASN A 407 17.91 16.05 -8.34
CA ASN A 407 18.11 17.48 -8.06
C ASN A 407 19.14 17.68 -6.94
N GLY A 408 20.03 18.64 -7.15
CA GLY A 408 21.04 19.07 -6.17
C GLY A 408 22.47 18.76 -6.61
N SER A 409 23.42 19.54 -6.11
CA SER A 409 24.85 19.41 -6.38
C SER A 409 25.53 18.40 -5.45
N SER A 410 24.80 17.46 -4.87
CA SER A 410 25.29 16.58 -3.80
C SER A 410 24.75 15.17 -3.95
N ALA A 411 25.65 14.21 -3.77
CA ALA A 411 25.48 12.77 -3.90
C ALA A 411 24.66 12.15 -2.74
N SER A 412 23.39 12.54 -2.55
CA SER A 412 22.55 12.04 -1.44
C SER A 412 21.55 10.95 -1.83
N ASN A 413 21.34 10.69 -3.13
CA ASN A 413 20.36 9.71 -3.61
C ASN A 413 21.00 8.37 -3.96
N VAL A 414 20.43 7.28 -3.43
CA VAL A 414 20.90 5.92 -3.70
C VAL A 414 20.00 5.27 -4.74
N LEU A 415 20.57 4.97 -5.90
CA LEU A 415 19.88 4.25 -6.97
C LEU A 415 20.44 2.84 -7.15
N LYS A 416 19.58 1.82 -7.16
CA LYS A 416 19.99 0.42 -7.36
C LYS A 416 19.04 -0.34 -8.27
N ASN A 417 19.54 -1.24 -9.11
CA ASN A 417 18.69 -2.13 -9.93
C ASN A 417 17.66 -1.39 -10.81
N ASN A 418 17.94 -0.17 -11.28
CA ASN A 418 16.99 0.56 -12.12
C ASN A 418 17.28 0.39 -13.61
N ILE A 419 16.25 0.47 -14.45
CA ILE A 419 16.35 0.49 -15.91
C ILE A 419 15.83 1.82 -16.45
N SER A 420 16.63 2.50 -17.27
CA SER A 420 16.20 3.56 -18.18
C SER A 420 16.44 3.14 -19.62
N GLN A 421 15.39 3.12 -20.46
CA GLN A 421 15.50 2.78 -21.87
C GLN A 421 14.75 3.79 -22.74
N ASN A 422 15.29 4.11 -23.91
CA ASN A 422 14.72 5.06 -24.85
C ASN A 422 14.43 6.43 -24.21
N SER A 423 15.25 6.82 -23.23
CA SER A 423 15.23 8.19 -22.70
C SER A 423 16.05 9.12 -23.60
N VAL A 424 16.01 10.45 -23.41
CA VAL A 424 17.03 11.35 -24.00
C VAL A 424 18.24 11.47 -23.08
N ASP A 425 17.96 11.51 -21.77
CA ASP A 425 18.93 11.35 -20.70
C ASP A 425 18.46 10.26 -19.74
N GLY A 426 19.28 9.22 -19.58
CA GLY A 426 18.93 8.08 -18.74
C GLY A 426 18.92 8.45 -17.26
N TYR A 427 19.98 9.12 -16.81
CA TYR A 427 20.27 9.49 -15.43
C TYR A 427 20.91 10.87 -15.42
N ASN A 428 20.21 11.86 -14.88
CA ASN A 428 20.69 13.23 -14.85
C ASN A 428 20.99 13.69 -13.42
N GLY A 429 22.26 14.01 -13.13
CA GLY A 429 22.71 14.55 -11.85
C GLY A 429 23.77 13.69 -11.14
N THR A 430 24.03 13.96 -9.85
CA THR A 430 25.08 13.27 -9.08
C THR A 430 24.49 12.22 -8.13
N LEU A 431 24.90 10.96 -8.28
CA LEU A 431 24.47 9.85 -7.43
C LEU A 431 25.33 9.68 -6.18
N ASP A 432 24.74 9.14 -5.11
CA ASP A 432 25.44 8.62 -3.93
C ASP A 432 26.36 7.46 -4.33
N SER A 433 27.54 7.37 -3.72
CA SER A 433 28.54 6.31 -4.00
C SER A 433 28.08 4.90 -3.65
N GLN A 434 26.96 4.75 -2.93
CA GLN A 434 26.29 3.48 -2.69
C GLN A 434 25.40 3.02 -3.85
N SER A 435 25.21 3.85 -4.88
CA SER A 435 24.45 3.48 -6.07
C SER A 435 25.21 2.45 -6.90
N ASP A 436 24.50 1.46 -7.48
CA ASP A 436 25.12 0.41 -8.31
C ASP A 436 24.04 -0.33 -9.15
N ASN A 437 24.45 -1.13 -10.13
CA ASN A 437 23.56 -2.01 -10.91
C ASN A 437 22.40 -1.28 -11.61
N ASN A 438 22.63 -0.08 -12.17
CA ASN A 438 21.63 0.66 -12.94
C ASN A 438 21.93 0.54 -14.45
N ILE A 439 20.91 0.49 -15.31
CA ILE A 439 21.07 0.32 -16.76
C ILE A 439 20.50 1.51 -17.51
N SER A 440 21.27 2.03 -18.47
CA SER A 440 20.85 3.03 -19.46
C SER A 440 21.22 2.58 -20.88
N ASP A 441 20.35 2.83 -21.86
CA ASP A 441 20.68 2.75 -23.29
C ASP A 441 21.24 4.07 -23.83
N ILE A 442 21.92 4.84 -23.00
CA ILE A 442 22.69 6.02 -23.43
C ILE A 442 23.95 6.09 -22.58
N SER A 443 25.10 6.23 -23.22
CA SER A 443 26.36 6.53 -22.52
C SER A 443 26.46 8.02 -22.26
N GLN A 444 26.53 8.39 -20.98
CA GLN A 444 26.67 9.76 -20.48
C GLN A 444 27.52 9.72 -19.22
N THR A 445 28.33 10.76 -19.00
CA THR A 445 29.21 10.91 -17.82
C THR A 445 28.48 10.61 -16.51
N ASP A 446 27.24 11.07 -16.41
CA ASP A 446 26.33 11.00 -15.28
C ASP A 446 25.92 9.55 -14.94
N ALA A 447 25.78 8.71 -15.97
CA ALA A 447 25.44 7.30 -15.86
C ALA A 447 26.69 6.42 -15.64
N ASP A 448 27.85 6.88 -16.11
CA ASP A 448 29.10 6.13 -16.14
C ASP A 448 29.95 6.30 -14.85
N ASP A 449 29.76 7.36 -14.05
CA ASP A 449 30.64 7.73 -12.92
C ASP A 449 30.41 6.98 -11.59
N VAL A 450 29.38 6.13 -11.50
CA VAL A 450 28.85 5.60 -10.21
C VAL A 450 28.43 4.15 -10.31
N ASN A 451 28.65 3.54 -11.46
CA ASN A 451 28.29 2.17 -11.74
C ASN A 451 29.58 1.35 -11.83
N ASN A 452 30.10 0.91 -10.67
CA ASN A 452 31.34 0.13 -10.65
C ASN A 452 31.21 -1.19 -11.44
N ASN A 453 29.98 -1.69 -11.65
CA ASN A 453 29.69 -2.96 -12.31
C ASN A 453 29.10 -2.84 -13.73
N PHE A 454 28.49 -1.71 -14.12
CA PHE A 454 27.99 -1.48 -15.48
C PHE A 454 28.50 -0.16 -16.05
N ASP A 455 29.66 -0.21 -16.69
CA ASP A 455 30.15 0.90 -17.51
C ASP A 455 29.45 0.91 -18.89
N GLY A 456 29.00 2.08 -19.32
CA GLY A 456 28.54 2.35 -20.67
C GLY A 456 27.11 1.91 -21.03
N TYR A 457 26.78 2.11 -22.30
CA TYR A 457 25.48 1.82 -22.93
C TYR A 457 25.12 0.33 -22.85
N LYS A 458 23.93 0.01 -22.36
CA LYS A 458 23.33 -1.34 -22.44
C LYS A 458 21.86 -1.27 -22.85
N THR A 459 21.45 -2.18 -23.72
CA THR A 459 20.04 -2.35 -24.08
C THR A 459 19.42 -3.49 -23.29
N VAL A 460 18.16 -3.30 -22.92
CA VAL A 460 17.32 -4.33 -22.30
C VAL A 460 16.24 -4.75 -23.30
N ARG A 461 16.01 -6.06 -23.36
CA ARG A 461 14.93 -6.65 -24.13
C ARG A 461 13.71 -6.83 -23.22
N PHE A 462 12.59 -6.24 -23.62
CA PHE A 462 11.30 -6.46 -22.97
C PHE A 462 10.47 -7.54 -23.68
N ALA A 463 9.47 -8.08 -22.99
CA ALA A 463 8.58 -9.12 -23.49
C ALA A 463 7.82 -8.70 -24.76
N ASP A 464 7.19 -7.52 -24.75
CA ASP A 464 6.49 -6.96 -25.91
C ASP A 464 6.48 -5.42 -25.90
N LEU A 465 7.58 -4.86 -26.39
CA LEU A 465 7.80 -3.42 -26.43
C LEU A 465 6.74 -2.66 -27.27
N LEU A 466 6.19 -3.27 -28.31
CA LEU A 466 5.21 -2.61 -29.19
C LEU A 466 3.91 -2.32 -28.44
N ASN A 467 3.53 -3.22 -27.54
CA ASN A 467 2.33 -3.10 -26.71
C ASN A 467 2.61 -2.47 -25.33
N LYS A 468 3.80 -1.89 -25.14
CA LYS A 468 4.24 -1.27 -23.88
C LYS A 468 4.25 -2.27 -22.72
N ASP A 469 4.52 -3.53 -23.04
CA ASP A 469 4.80 -4.57 -22.06
C ASP A 469 6.29 -4.53 -21.74
N PHE A 470 6.60 -4.02 -20.55
CA PHE A 470 7.95 -3.83 -20.04
C PHE A 470 8.38 -4.93 -19.06
N HIS A 471 7.69 -6.07 -19.02
CA HIS A 471 8.24 -7.25 -18.36
C HIS A 471 9.56 -7.62 -19.02
N LEU A 472 10.52 -8.07 -18.22
CA LEU A 472 11.83 -8.44 -18.69
C LEU A 472 11.74 -9.71 -19.52
N SER A 473 12.30 -9.69 -20.74
CA SER A 473 12.29 -10.86 -21.60
C SER A 473 13.12 -11.99 -20.98
N SER A 474 12.60 -13.22 -21.01
CA SER A 474 13.29 -14.42 -20.50
C SER A 474 14.66 -14.70 -21.14
N ILE A 475 14.91 -14.12 -22.32
CA ILE A 475 16.18 -14.21 -23.06
C ILE A 475 16.99 -12.91 -23.06
N ASP A 476 16.62 -11.93 -22.23
CA ASP A 476 17.49 -10.79 -21.97
C ASP A 476 18.80 -11.27 -21.32
N ARG A 477 19.91 -10.62 -21.68
CA ARG A 477 21.26 -11.00 -21.21
C ARG A 477 21.95 -9.87 -20.46
N THR A 478 21.24 -8.77 -20.23
CA THR A 478 21.80 -7.53 -19.69
C THR A 478 21.30 -7.30 -18.28
N ALA A 479 19.98 -7.28 -18.09
CA ALA A 479 19.32 -7.01 -16.83
C ALA A 479 19.05 -8.30 -16.05
N LYS A 480 18.83 -9.42 -16.76
CA LYS A 480 18.53 -10.71 -16.14
C LYS A 480 19.72 -11.22 -15.30
N ASN A 481 19.46 -11.61 -14.07
CA ASN A 481 20.38 -12.13 -13.06
C ASN A 481 21.58 -11.20 -12.78
N ALA A 482 21.40 -9.89 -13.00
CA ALA A 482 22.48 -8.91 -13.02
C ALA A 482 22.38 -7.84 -11.92
N GLY A 483 21.33 -7.89 -11.10
CA GLY A 483 21.04 -6.98 -10.00
C GLY A 483 21.72 -7.34 -8.68
N THR A 484 21.56 -6.47 -7.69
CA THR A 484 22.03 -6.65 -6.31
C THR A 484 20.86 -6.89 -5.35
N SER A 485 21.04 -7.83 -4.41
CA SER A 485 20.07 -8.10 -3.34
C SER A 485 20.21 -7.15 -2.14
N SER A 486 21.07 -6.13 -2.20
CA SER A 486 21.32 -5.20 -1.07
C SER A 486 20.12 -4.35 -0.63
N VAL A 487 18.96 -4.50 -1.30
CA VAL A 487 17.68 -3.87 -0.97
C VAL A 487 16.65 -4.88 -0.41
N SER A 488 17.04 -6.13 -0.16
CA SER A 488 16.15 -7.24 0.23
C SER A 488 15.46 -7.07 1.59
N SER A 489 15.94 -6.15 2.44
CA SER A 489 15.28 -5.79 3.69
C SER A 489 14.05 -4.90 3.49
N VAL A 490 13.85 -4.37 2.28
CA VAL A 490 12.72 -3.47 1.95
C VAL A 490 11.77 -4.13 0.95
N VAL A 491 12.29 -4.93 0.03
CA VAL A 491 11.51 -5.57 -1.03
C VAL A 491 11.92 -7.03 -1.20
N SER A 492 10.95 -7.91 -1.46
CA SER A 492 11.18 -9.34 -1.68
C SER A 492 10.48 -9.88 -2.93
N THR A 493 9.61 -9.08 -3.53
CA THR A 493 8.86 -9.45 -4.74
C THR A 493 8.89 -8.32 -5.76
N ASP A 494 8.74 -8.65 -7.03
CA ASP A 494 8.68 -7.72 -8.16
C ASP A 494 7.28 -7.08 -8.32
N ILE A 495 7.05 -6.35 -9.41
CA ILE A 495 5.78 -5.67 -9.69
C ILE A 495 4.58 -6.62 -9.84
N ASP A 496 4.83 -7.88 -10.22
CA ASP A 496 3.83 -8.94 -10.38
C ASP A 496 3.58 -9.70 -9.08
N GLY A 497 4.49 -9.58 -8.11
CA GLY A 497 4.47 -10.34 -6.88
C GLY A 497 5.28 -11.63 -6.95
N HIS A 498 6.11 -11.84 -8.00
CA HIS A 498 7.07 -12.93 -8.03
C HIS A 498 8.23 -12.63 -7.10
N THR A 499 8.70 -13.65 -6.38
CA THR A 499 9.85 -13.50 -5.47
C THR A 499 11.14 -13.27 -6.25
N TYR A 500 11.86 -12.20 -5.90
CA TYR A 500 13.20 -11.95 -6.44
C TYR A 500 14.15 -13.10 -6.08
N ASP A 501 14.95 -13.54 -7.05
CA ASP A 501 15.94 -14.60 -6.89
C ASP A 501 15.38 -15.92 -6.35
N ALA A 502 14.15 -16.27 -6.74
CA ALA A 502 13.52 -17.54 -6.34
C ALA A 502 14.34 -18.78 -6.75
N THR A 503 15.28 -18.64 -7.68
CA THR A 503 16.13 -19.74 -8.21
C THR A 503 17.58 -19.71 -7.73
N GLY A 504 18.02 -18.67 -7.02
CA GLY A 504 19.42 -18.50 -6.61
C GLY A 504 20.35 -18.09 -7.76
N GLU A 505 19.82 -17.61 -8.89
CA GLU A 505 20.58 -17.17 -10.05
C GLU A 505 21.01 -15.69 -9.96
N GLY A 506 20.46 -14.94 -9.00
CA GLY A 506 20.65 -13.50 -8.85
C GLY A 506 19.36 -12.72 -9.09
N TRP A 507 19.33 -11.46 -8.66
CA TRP A 507 18.19 -10.56 -8.90
C TRP A 507 18.24 -10.04 -10.34
N ASP A 508 17.08 -9.80 -10.94
CA ASP A 508 17.02 -8.99 -12.16
C ASP A 508 17.11 -7.49 -11.83
N ILE A 509 17.63 -6.72 -12.79
CA ILE A 509 17.58 -5.26 -12.77
C ILE A 509 16.22 -4.84 -13.35
N GLY A 510 15.55 -3.88 -12.73
CA GLY A 510 14.24 -3.37 -13.15
C GLY A 510 13.12 -3.75 -12.20
N ALA A 511 11.89 -3.46 -12.62
CA ALA A 511 10.67 -3.68 -11.82
C ALA A 511 10.12 -5.11 -11.90
N ASP A 512 10.66 -5.95 -12.77
CA ASP A 512 10.13 -7.29 -13.08
C ASP A 512 11.24 -8.34 -13.00
N GLU A 513 10.93 -9.49 -12.42
CA GLU A 513 11.77 -10.68 -12.42
C GLU A 513 11.37 -11.60 -13.59
N ALA A 514 12.24 -11.73 -14.58
CA ALA A 514 12.00 -12.47 -15.80
C ALA A 514 11.69 -13.94 -15.53
N ALA A 515 10.65 -14.44 -16.20
CA ALA A 515 10.33 -15.86 -16.17
C ALA A 515 11.53 -16.74 -16.61
N ASN A 516 11.82 -17.77 -15.83
CA ASN A 516 12.81 -18.79 -16.17
C ASN A 516 12.23 -19.82 -17.14
N ALA A 517 12.85 -19.97 -18.31
CA ALA A 517 12.47 -20.97 -19.28
C ALA A 517 12.98 -22.36 -18.83
N VAL A 518 12.07 -23.23 -18.38
CA VAL A 518 12.40 -24.62 -18.06
C VAL A 518 12.25 -25.46 -19.34
N PHE A 519 13.37 -25.89 -19.91
CA PHE A 519 13.40 -26.79 -21.06
C PHE A 519 13.51 -28.24 -20.59
N TYR A 520 12.51 -29.06 -20.87
CA TYR A 520 12.61 -30.53 -20.75
C TYR A 520 12.93 -31.13 -22.12
N SER A 521 13.96 -31.97 -22.22
CA SER A 521 14.14 -32.83 -23.40
C SER A 521 13.13 -33.97 -23.34
N ILE A 522 12.36 -34.15 -24.41
CA ILE A 522 11.49 -35.32 -24.61
C ILE A 522 12.28 -36.48 -25.20
#